data_AF-A0A8J3WY59-F1
#
_entry.id   AF-A0A8J3WY59-F1
#
_cell.length_a   1.000
_cell.length_b   1.000
_cell.length_c   1.000
_cell.angle_alpha   90.00
_cell.angle_beta   90.00
_cell.angle_gamma   90.00
#
_symmetry.space_group_name_H-M   'P 1'
#
loop_
_entity.id
_entity.type
_entity.pdbx_description
1 polymer ?
#
loop_
_entity_poly.entity_id
_entity_poly.type
_entity_poly.pdbx_seq_one_letter_code
_entity_poly.pdbx_strand_id
1 'polypeptide(L)'
;MSGPLFMLGTHQPGWLAKPEVAAAQVALFVSDRRLRVYKRLPVAAAPWACDSGGFTELQTCGRWTVTPAAYVARLRRYRDEIGNLMWAAPQDWMCEPIVINGGRVGPVVFAGTRLSVAEHQRRTVANFAQLRDLAPELPVIPVVQGFTRDDYLRCVDLYWTLARVDLTAAPLVGLGSVCRRQGTAEAGRIIAALHTAGVTRLHGFGFKILGLTGHGSRLTSADSMAWSVDARRRGRPLPGCTAHANCANCLRFALLWRTNVLTAAHTHSDQPALFDLEAAA
;
A
#
# COMPACT_ATOMS: atom_id res chain seq x y z
N MET A 1 18.75 -1.62 -13.11
CA MET A 1 18.29 -0.77 -11.99
C MET A 1 17.67 -1.67 -10.93
N SER A 2 17.97 -1.47 -9.64
CA SER A 2 17.32 -2.24 -8.58
C SER A 2 15.82 -1.95 -8.57
N GLY A 3 14.98 -2.98 -8.40
CA GLY A 3 13.52 -2.84 -8.36
C GLY A 3 13.04 -2.05 -7.15
N PRO A 4 11.73 -1.73 -7.06
CA PRO A 4 11.19 -1.01 -5.91
C PRO A 4 11.40 -1.82 -4.63
N LEU A 5 11.55 -1.13 -3.48
CA LEU A 5 11.47 -1.82 -2.20
C LEU A 5 10.09 -2.49 -2.07
N PHE A 6 10.07 -3.83 -2.05
CA PHE A 6 8.83 -4.59 -1.93
C PHE A 6 8.57 -5.02 -0.49
N MET A 7 7.54 -4.44 0.10
CA MET A 7 7.07 -4.70 1.45
C MET A 7 6.05 -5.86 1.45
N LEU A 8 6.26 -6.84 2.32
CA LEU A 8 5.36 -7.97 2.45
C LEU A 8 4.19 -7.59 3.37
N GLY A 9 3.00 -7.40 2.78
CA GLY A 9 1.78 -7.17 3.52
C GLY A 9 1.41 -8.40 4.37
N THR A 10 1.01 -8.21 5.62
CA THR A 10 0.59 -9.34 6.48
C THR A 10 -0.52 -8.98 7.47
N HIS A 11 -1.43 -9.93 7.67
CA HIS A 11 -2.46 -9.89 8.71
C HIS A 11 -2.01 -10.56 10.02
N GLN A 12 -0.73 -10.92 10.12
CA GLN A 12 -0.09 -11.57 11.28
C GLN A 12 0.94 -10.62 11.92
N PRO A 13 0.54 -9.65 12.77
CA PRO A 13 1.46 -8.70 13.39
C PRO A 13 2.64 -9.34 14.13
N GLY A 14 2.44 -10.51 14.75
CA GLY A 14 3.50 -11.24 15.43
C GLY A 14 4.70 -11.63 14.54
N TRP A 15 4.58 -11.53 13.22
CA TRP A 15 5.70 -11.72 12.30
C TRP A 15 6.74 -10.61 12.37
N LEU A 16 6.40 -9.44 12.91
CA LEU A 16 7.36 -8.36 13.17
C LEU A 16 8.53 -8.85 14.04
N ALA A 17 8.29 -9.74 15.00
CA ALA A 17 9.31 -10.28 15.90
C ALA A 17 10.01 -11.56 15.38
N LYS A 18 9.75 -11.98 14.14
CA LYS A 18 10.26 -13.25 13.62
C LYS A 18 11.68 -13.10 13.07
N PRO A 19 12.66 -13.88 13.54
CA PRO A 19 14.03 -13.82 13.03
C PRO A 19 14.10 -14.16 11.53
N GLU A 20 13.19 -14.97 11.01
CA GLU A 20 13.11 -15.32 9.59
C GLU A 20 12.82 -14.10 8.71
N VAL A 21 12.09 -13.10 9.22
CA VAL A 21 11.81 -11.85 8.50
C VAL A 21 13.08 -10.99 8.41
N ALA A 22 13.85 -10.92 9.51
CA ALA A 22 15.13 -10.22 9.55
C ALA A 22 16.18 -10.90 8.66
N ALA A 23 16.29 -12.23 8.75
CA ALA A 23 17.22 -13.02 7.94
C ALA A 23 16.93 -12.90 6.44
N ALA A 24 15.65 -12.80 6.06
CA ALA A 24 15.24 -12.59 4.67
C ALA A 24 15.30 -11.11 4.24
N GLN A 25 15.69 -10.19 5.13
CA GLN A 25 15.74 -8.74 4.90
C GLN A 25 14.43 -8.18 4.33
N VAL A 26 13.29 -8.66 4.86
CA VAL A 26 11.97 -8.28 4.36
C VAL A 26 11.38 -7.17 5.21
N ALA A 27 11.07 -6.04 4.57
CA ALA A 27 10.21 -5.04 5.18
C ALA A 27 8.75 -5.53 5.21
N LEU A 28 8.07 -5.39 6.35
CA LEU A 28 6.65 -5.76 6.48
C LEU A 28 5.72 -4.56 6.28
N PHE A 29 4.50 -4.81 5.81
CA PHE A 29 3.43 -3.83 5.78
C PHE A 29 2.25 -4.33 6.61
N VAL A 30 1.91 -3.63 7.70
CA VAL A 30 1.02 -4.15 8.75
C VAL A 30 -0.09 -3.16 9.06
N SER A 31 -1.32 -3.65 9.10
CA SER A 31 -2.50 -2.82 9.32
C SER A 31 -2.72 -2.46 10.79
N ASP A 32 -3.01 -1.19 11.07
CA ASP A 32 -3.52 -0.66 12.35
C ASP A 32 -4.65 -1.53 12.89
N ARG A 33 -5.57 -1.97 12.03
CA ARG A 33 -6.71 -2.81 12.43
C ARG A 33 -6.28 -4.13 13.07
N ARG A 34 -5.12 -4.65 12.68
CA ARG A 34 -4.55 -5.89 13.24
C ARG A 34 -3.72 -5.61 14.47
N LEU A 35 -3.00 -4.49 14.50
CA LEU A 35 -2.16 -4.09 15.63
C LEU A 35 -2.97 -3.57 16.83
N ARG A 36 -4.03 -2.80 16.60
CA ARG A 36 -4.78 -2.09 17.67
C ARG A 36 -5.46 -3.00 18.70
N VAL A 37 -5.60 -4.29 18.40
CA VAL A 37 -6.17 -5.28 19.33
C VAL A 37 -5.11 -5.95 20.21
N TYR A 38 -3.81 -5.71 19.95
CA TYR A 38 -2.73 -6.31 20.72
C TYR A 38 -2.54 -5.55 22.05
N LYS A 39 -2.59 -6.30 23.16
CA LYS A 39 -2.22 -5.79 24.48
C LYS A 39 -0.70 -5.61 24.58
N ARG A 40 0.07 -6.62 24.17
CA ARG A 40 1.53 -6.58 24.06
C ARG A 40 1.92 -6.58 22.59
N LEU A 41 2.65 -5.56 22.16
CA LEU A 41 3.10 -5.42 20.79
C LEU A 41 4.38 -6.25 20.55
N PRO A 42 4.57 -6.79 19.33
CA PRO A 42 5.84 -7.42 18.96
C PRO A 42 6.94 -6.36 18.83
N VAL A 43 8.17 -6.69 19.19
CA VAL A 43 9.34 -5.86 18.87
C VAL A 43 9.82 -6.23 17.47
N ALA A 44 9.94 -5.24 16.58
CA ALA A 44 10.26 -5.50 15.18
C ALA A 44 11.74 -5.86 14.97
N ALA A 45 11.98 -7.02 14.36
CA ALA A 45 13.29 -7.50 13.94
C ALA A 45 13.74 -6.92 12.59
N ALA A 46 12.86 -6.24 11.85
CA ALA A 46 13.12 -5.62 10.56
C ALA A 46 12.29 -4.34 10.37
N PRO A 47 12.66 -3.46 9.41
CA PRO A 47 11.86 -2.30 9.04
C PRO A 47 10.43 -2.67 8.65
N TRP A 48 9.46 -1.80 8.94
CA TRP A 48 8.07 -2.01 8.54
C TRP A 48 7.33 -0.69 8.36
N ALA A 49 6.22 -0.73 7.63
CA ALA A 49 5.31 0.40 7.48
C ALA A 49 3.89 0.04 7.91
N CYS A 50 3.13 1.06 8.31
CA CYS A 50 1.79 0.89 8.84
C CYS A 50 0.71 1.24 7.79
N ASP A 51 -0.18 0.30 7.51
CA ASP A 51 -1.46 0.57 6.84
C ASP A 51 -2.45 1.13 7.86
N SER A 52 -3.13 2.23 7.52
CA SER A 52 -4.16 2.84 8.39
C SER A 52 -5.43 1.99 8.50
N GLY A 53 -5.63 1.04 7.57
CA GLY A 53 -6.81 0.19 7.50
C GLY A 53 -7.99 0.82 6.75
N GLY A 54 -7.73 1.89 5.99
CA GLY A 54 -8.75 2.69 5.30
C GLY A 54 -9.62 1.87 4.35
N PHE A 55 -9.02 0.92 3.63
CA PHE A 55 -9.77 -0.03 2.81
C PHE A 55 -10.89 -0.72 3.58
N THR A 56 -10.58 -1.25 4.77
CA THR A 56 -11.58 -1.99 5.54
C THR A 56 -12.60 -1.05 6.17
N GLU A 57 -12.19 0.09 6.73
CA GLU A 57 -13.10 1.07 7.33
C GLU A 57 -14.14 1.56 6.31
N LEU A 58 -13.70 1.95 5.10
CA LEU A 58 -14.62 2.41 4.06
C LEU A 58 -15.44 1.28 3.45
N GLN A 59 -14.87 0.08 3.26
CA GLN A 59 -15.63 -1.08 2.80
C GLN A 59 -16.77 -1.42 3.78
N THR A 60 -16.48 -1.53 5.09
CA THR A 60 -17.46 -2.02 6.07
C THR A 60 -18.40 -0.95 6.59
N CYS A 61 -17.92 0.30 6.72
CA CYS A 61 -18.66 1.36 7.41
C CYS A 61 -19.00 2.54 6.49
N GLY A 62 -18.42 2.63 5.30
CA GLY A 62 -18.57 3.78 4.40
C GLY A 62 -17.96 5.07 4.96
N ARG A 63 -17.23 5.00 6.07
CA ARG A 63 -16.62 6.12 6.78
C ARG A 63 -15.51 5.63 7.71
N TRP A 64 -14.67 6.56 8.17
CA TRP A 64 -13.76 6.30 9.27
C TRP A 64 -14.50 6.24 10.60
N THR A 65 -14.26 5.19 11.39
CA THR A 65 -14.73 5.06 12.78
C THR A 65 -13.67 5.41 13.82
N VAL A 66 -12.42 5.57 13.37
CA VAL A 66 -11.27 5.94 14.18
C VAL A 66 -10.98 7.43 14.00
N THR A 67 -10.83 8.16 15.09
CA THR A 67 -10.44 9.58 15.04
C THR A 67 -8.94 9.74 14.76
N PRO A 68 -8.51 10.85 14.13
CA PRO A 68 -7.09 11.16 13.92
C PRO A 68 -6.26 11.14 15.20
N ALA A 69 -6.76 11.70 16.31
CA ALA A 69 -6.08 11.68 17.59
C ALA A 69 -5.87 10.24 18.12
N ALA A 70 -6.88 9.37 17.99
CA ALA A 70 -6.75 7.98 18.40
C ALA A 70 -5.78 7.20 17.51
N TYR A 71 -5.72 7.50 16.22
CA TYR A 71 -4.75 6.90 15.30
C TYR A 71 -3.32 7.36 15.62
N VAL A 72 -3.11 8.66 15.82
CA VAL A 72 -1.83 9.24 16.25
C VAL A 72 -1.32 8.61 17.54
N ALA A 73 -2.17 8.47 18.56
CA ALA A 73 -1.79 7.84 19.83
C ALA A 73 -1.27 6.40 19.61
N ARG A 74 -1.88 5.65 18.68
CA ARG A 74 -1.42 4.31 18.32
C ARG A 74 -0.14 4.33 17.50
N LEU A 75 0.02 5.26 16.58
CA LEU A 75 1.27 5.39 15.82
C LEU A 75 2.46 5.73 16.73
N ARG A 76 2.29 6.61 17.73
CA ARG A 76 3.30 6.86 18.77
C ARG A 76 3.65 5.57 19.52
N ARG A 77 2.62 4.86 19.99
CA ARG A 77 2.77 3.56 20.65
C ARG A 77 3.53 2.55 19.77
N TYR A 78 3.22 2.49 18.48
CA TYR A 78 3.88 1.59 17.53
C TYR A 78 5.34 1.98 17.32
N ARG A 79 5.64 3.27 17.12
CA ARG A 79 7.02 3.76 17.03
C ARG A 79 7.83 3.37 18.28
N ASP A 80 7.25 3.57 19.47
CA ASP A 80 7.97 3.44 20.74
C ASP A 80 8.10 1.97 21.21
N GLU A 81 7.04 1.15 21.07
CA GLU A 81 7.04 -0.24 21.54
C GLU A 81 7.48 -1.27 20.47
N ILE A 82 7.15 -1.03 19.20
CA ILE A 82 7.51 -1.95 18.11
C ILE A 82 8.91 -1.61 17.57
N GLY A 83 9.23 -0.31 17.45
CA GLY A 83 10.45 0.17 16.80
C GLY A 83 10.43 -0.02 15.29
N ASN A 84 11.47 0.48 14.60
CA ASN A 84 11.71 0.27 13.16
C ASN A 84 10.54 0.65 12.22
N LEU A 85 9.66 1.57 12.65
CA LEU A 85 8.59 2.12 11.81
C LEU A 85 9.17 3.07 10.76
N MET A 86 9.09 2.69 9.49
CA MET A 86 9.58 3.48 8.35
C MET A 86 8.64 4.65 8.05
N TRP A 87 7.35 4.36 7.94
CA TRP A 87 6.30 5.33 7.67
C TRP A 87 4.91 4.75 7.96
N ALA A 88 3.90 5.60 8.05
CA ALA A 88 2.50 5.21 8.16
C ALA A 88 1.66 5.87 7.05
N ALA A 89 0.69 5.11 6.51
CA ALA A 89 -0.32 5.67 5.63
C ALA A 89 -1.28 6.57 6.44
N PRO A 90 -1.82 7.66 5.85
CA PRO A 90 -2.83 8.47 6.50
C PRO A 90 -4.20 7.76 6.48
N GLN A 91 -5.21 8.35 7.11
CA GLN A 91 -6.59 7.88 7.02
C GLN A 91 -7.25 8.40 5.73
N ASP A 92 -6.74 7.94 4.59
CA ASP A 92 -7.15 8.34 3.25
C ASP A 92 -8.51 7.77 2.82
N TRP A 93 -9.00 8.23 1.66
CA TRP A 93 -10.29 7.84 1.12
C TRP A 93 -10.15 7.35 -0.32
N MET A 94 -10.22 6.04 -0.53
CA MET A 94 -10.08 5.46 -1.87
C MET A 94 -11.27 5.79 -2.77
N CYS A 95 -10.98 6.10 -4.03
CA CYS A 95 -11.90 6.64 -5.02
C CYS A 95 -12.47 5.58 -5.99
N GLU A 96 -12.28 4.28 -5.74
CA GLU A 96 -12.83 3.30 -6.67
C GLU A 96 -14.36 3.29 -6.64
N PRO A 97 -15.03 3.07 -7.80
CA PRO A 97 -16.49 3.10 -7.89
C PRO A 97 -17.19 2.19 -6.88
N ILE A 98 -16.65 1.02 -6.56
CA ILE A 98 -17.25 0.11 -5.57
C ILE A 98 -17.17 0.65 -4.13
N VAL A 99 -16.15 1.44 -3.80
CA VAL A 99 -16.00 2.09 -2.48
C VAL A 99 -16.99 3.25 -2.35
N ILE A 100 -17.17 4.02 -3.42
CA ILE A 100 -18.11 5.15 -3.45
C ILE A 100 -19.56 4.68 -3.53
N ASN A 101 -19.88 3.85 -4.51
CA ASN A 101 -21.25 3.44 -4.82
C ASN A 101 -21.74 2.28 -3.94
N GLY A 102 -20.84 1.59 -3.24
CA GLY A 102 -21.18 0.36 -2.54
C GLY A 102 -21.57 -0.76 -3.51
N GLY A 103 -22.07 -1.86 -2.95
CA GLY A 103 -22.49 -3.04 -3.71
C GLY A 103 -21.71 -4.29 -3.31
N ARG A 104 -21.62 -5.25 -4.22
CA ARG A 104 -21.05 -6.57 -3.94
C ARG A 104 -20.04 -7.00 -4.99
N VAL A 105 -18.89 -7.50 -4.55
CA VAL A 105 -17.86 -8.13 -5.39
C VAL A 105 -17.59 -9.53 -4.86
N GLY A 106 -18.14 -10.54 -5.53
CA GLY A 106 -18.12 -11.92 -5.03
C GLY A 106 -18.80 -12.03 -3.66
N PRO A 107 -18.12 -12.54 -2.61
CA PRO A 107 -18.68 -12.60 -1.26
C PRO A 107 -18.54 -11.29 -0.47
N VAL A 108 -17.86 -10.28 -1.01
CA VAL A 108 -17.51 -9.06 -0.29
C VAL A 108 -18.55 -7.97 -0.55
N VAL A 109 -19.10 -7.40 0.52
CA VAL A 109 -20.05 -6.28 0.47
C VAL A 109 -19.36 -4.96 0.84
N PHE A 110 -19.70 -3.90 0.13
CA PHE A 110 -19.25 -2.53 0.34
C PHE A 110 -20.44 -1.65 0.75
N ALA A 111 -20.29 -0.94 1.86
CA ALA A 111 -21.29 -0.01 2.37
C ALA A 111 -21.60 1.13 1.37
N GLY A 112 -20.57 1.62 0.67
CA GLY A 112 -20.66 2.79 -0.19
C GLY A 112 -20.60 4.08 0.62
N THR A 113 -19.59 4.92 0.37
CA THR A 113 -19.49 6.23 1.04
C THR A 113 -20.54 7.21 0.54
N ARG A 114 -21.02 7.02 -0.71
CA ARG A 114 -21.93 7.93 -1.44
C ARG A 114 -21.38 9.34 -1.62
N LEU A 115 -20.06 9.49 -1.62
CA LEU A 115 -19.36 10.76 -1.83
C LEU A 115 -18.72 10.84 -3.21
N SER A 116 -18.40 12.04 -3.67
CA SER A 116 -17.66 12.21 -4.93
C SER A 116 -16.17 11.90 -4.76
N VAL A 117 -15.48 11.65 -5.88
CA VAL A 117 -14.02 11.57 -5.94
C VAL A 117 -13.37 12.83 -5.36
N ALA A 118 -13.89 14.01 -5.70
CA ALA A 118 -13.39 15.29 -5.20
C ALA A 118 -13.52 15.40 -3.66
N GLU A 119 -14.60 14.88 -3.09
CA GLU A 119 -14.78 14.88 -1.63
C GLU A 119 -13.84 13.88 -0.95
N HIS A 120 -13.60 12.71 -1.54
CA HIS A 120 -12.58 11.77 -1.04
C HIS A 120 -11.18 12.40 -1.06
N GLN A 121 -10.82 13.13 -2.11
CA GLN A 121 -9.56 13.85 -2.20
C GLN A 121 -9.43 14.92 -1.10
N ARG A 122 -10.44 15.77 -0.92
CA ARG A 122 -10.46 16.78 0.16
C ARG A 122 -10.28 16.16 1.52
N ARG A 123 -11.01 15.08 1.84
CA ARG A 123 -10.89 14.40 3.13
C ARG A 123 -9.53 13.74 3.32
N THR A 124 -8.94 13.19 2.26
CA THR A 124 -7.59 12.61 2.31
C THR A 124 -6.55 13.68 2.62
N VAL A 125 -6.57 14.79 1.89
CA VAL A 125 -5.61 15.90 2.09
C VAL A 125 -5.79 16.56 3.45
N ALA A 126 -7.05 16.83 3.85
CA ALA A 126 -7.36 17.40 5.15
C ALA A 126 -6.93 16.47 6.30
N ASN A 127 -7.13 15.16 6.15
CA ASN A 127 -6.67 14.19 7.14
C ASN A 127 -5.14 14.18 7.25
N PHE A 128 -4.42 14.15 6.13
CA PHE A 128 -2.95 14.23 6.14
C PHE A 128 -2.46 15.50 6.86
N ALA A 129 -3.03 16.66 6.52
CA ALA A 129 -2.69 17.92 7.17
C ALA A 129 -2.95 17.86 8.69
N GLN A 130 -4.11 17.37 9.10
CA GLN A 130 -4.45 17.21 10.51
C GLN A 130 -3.50 16.25 11.25
N LEU A 131 -3.12 15.12 10.64
CA LEU A 131 -2.18 14.17 11.25
C LEU A 131 -0.79 14.81 11.42
N ARG A 132 -0.33 15.58 10.42
CA ARG A 132 0.94 16.33 10.47
C ARG A 132 0.91 17.39 11.58
N ASP A 133 -0.21 18.08 11.76
CA ASP A 133 -0.35 19.12 12.80
C ASP A 133 -0.40 18.48 14.20
N LEU A 134 -1.09 17.35 14.35
CA LEU A 134 -1.21 16.63 15.64
C LEU A 134 0.09 15.91 16.05
N ALA A 135 0.90 15.49 15.08
CA ALA A 135 2.08 14.68 15.32
C ALA A 135 3.15 14.86 14.22
N PRO A 136 3.79 16.05 14.17
CA PRO A 136 4.82 16.33 13.17
C PRO A 136 6.06 15.42 13.30
N GLU A 137 6.23 14.77 14.45
CA GLU A 137 7.33 13.83 14.71
C GLU A 137 7.08 12.42 14.13
N LEU A 138 5.87 12.12 13.66
CA LEU A 138 5.54 10.82 13.08
C LEU A 138 5.74 10.81 11.56
N PRO A 139 6.31 9.73 10.98
CA PRO A 139 6.55 9.63 9.55
C PRO A 139 5.27 9.26 8.77
N VAL A 140 4.24 10.09 8.81
CA VAL A 140 3.04 9.90 7.99
C VAL A 140 3.33 10.41 6.57
N ILE A 141 3.09 9.59 5.54
CA ILE A 141 3.27 10.00 4.14
C ILE A 141 1.96 10.54 3.55
N PRO A 142 2.00 11.50 2.61
CA PRO A 142 0.81 11.88 1.84
C PRO A 142 0.41 10.74 0.88
N VAL A 143 -0.87 10.67 0.54
CA VAL A 143 -1.42 9.75 -0.47
C VAL A 143 -2.20 10.55 -1.50
N VAL A 144 -1.85 10.40 -2.79
CA VAL A 144 -2.65 10.93 -3.89
C VAL A 144 -3.77 9.97 -4.23
N GLN A 145 -4.98 10.49 -4.31
CA GLN A 145 -6.20 9.74 -4.59
C GLN A 145 -6.86 10.23 -5.88
N GLY A 146 -7.57 9.34 -6.57
CA GLY A 146 -8.24 9.67 -7.82
C GLY A 146 -8.77 8.43 -8.54
N PHE A 147 -9.58 8.62 -9.58
CA PHE A 147 -9.99 7.54 -10.47
C PHE A 147 -9.46 7.75 -11.89
N THR A 148 -9.59 8.92 -12.47
CA THR A 148 -8.98 9.25 -13.77
C THR A 148 -7.57 9.85 -13.59
N ARG A 149 -6.77 9.93 -14.67
CA ARG A 149 -5.48 10.64 -14.66
C ARG A 149 -5.61 12.06 -14.10
N ASP A 150 -6.61 12.80 -14.55
CA ASP A 150 -6.79 14.20 -14.16
C ASP A 150 -7.25 14.34 -12.71
N ASP A 151 -7.94 13.33 -12.16
CA ASP A 151 -8.20 13.30 -10.71
C ASP A 151 -6.90 13.29 -9.91
N TYR A 152 -5.91 12.48 -10.28
CA TYR A 152 -4.64 12.44 -9.55
C TYR A 152 -3.89 13.78 -9.61
N LEU A 153 -3.84 14.43 -10.78
CA LEU A 153 -3.23 15.76 -10.91
C LEU A 153 -3.96 16.80 -10.06
N ARG A 154 -5.30 16.80 -10.07
CA ARG A 154 -6.09 17.65 -9.17
C ARG A 154 -5.79 17.37 -7.70
N CYS A 155 -5.55 16.11 -7.32
CA CYS A 155 -5.20 15.79 -5.95
C CYS A 155 -3.82 16.34 -5.56
N VAL A 156 -2.84 16.33 -6.48
CA VAL A 156 -1.54 16.97 -6.29
C VAL A 156 -1.72 18.46 -6.04
N ASP A 157 -2.50 19.16 -6.87
CA ASP A 157 -2.82 20.58 -6.69
C ASP A 157 -3.52 20.84 -5.35
N LEU A 158 -4.37 19.91 -4.91
CA LEU A 158 -5.10 20.02 -3.65
C LEU A 158 -4.16 19.99 -2.44
N TYR A 159 -3.09 19.19 -2.46
CA TYR A 159 -2.09 19.19 -1.40
C TYR A 159 -1.41 20.57 -1.25
N TRP A 160 -1.11 21.24 -2.36
CA TRP A 160 -0.55 22.60 -2.32
C TRP A 160 -1.59 23.63 -1.86
N THR A 161 -2.77 23.61 -2.46
CA THR A 161 -3.79 24.66 -2.26
C THR A 161 -4.46 24.58 -0.89
N LEU A 162 -4.67 23.38 -0.33
CA LEU A 162 -5.34 23.17 0.96
C LEU A 162 -4.37 22.99 2.13
N ALA A 163 -3.23 22.31 1.94
CA ALA A 163 -2.32 21.94 3.03
C ALA A 163 -0.94 22.60 2.94
N ARG A 164 -0.66 23.38 1.89
CA ARG A 164 0.65 23.98 1.59
C ARG A 164 1.77 22.93 1.59
N VAL A 165 1.47 21.76 1.03
CA VAL A 165 2.41 20.63 0.90
C VAL A 165 2.88 20.54 -0.53
N ASP A 166 4.18 20.69 -0.75
CA ASP A 166 4.81 20.36 -2.03
C ASP A 166 5.14 18.86 -2.08
N LEU A 167 4.40 18.12 -2.91
CA LEU A 167 4.60 16.69 -3.08
C LEU A 167 5.87 16.33 -3.85
N THR A 168 6.45 17.26 -4.62
CA THR A 168 7.72 17.04 -5.34
C THR A 168 8.91 16.95 -4.38
N ALA A 169 8.77 17.56 -3.19
CA ALA A 169 9.73 17.51 -2.10
C ALA A 169 9.45 16.39 -1.08
N ALA A 170 8.28 15.75 -1.12
CA ALA A 170 7.92 14.70 -0.16
C ALA A 170 8.83 13.46 -0.30
N PRO A 171 9.32 12.86 0.80
CA PRO A 171 10.24 11.73 0.75
C PRO A 171 9.63 10.49 0.10
N LEU A 172 8.31 10.32 0.23
CA LEU A 172 7.53 9.25 -0.38
C LEU A 172 6.07 9.71 -0.47
N VAL A 173 5.37 9.36 -1.55
CA VAL A 173 3.95 9.64 -1.77
C VAL A 173 3.23 8.34 -2.11
N GLY A 174 2.20 7.99 -1.36
CA GLY A 174 1.39 6.82 -1.65
C GLY A 174 0.48 7.03 -2.86
N LEU A 175 0.34 6.00 -3.69
CA LEU A 175 -0.55 5.98 -4.84
C LEU A 175 -1.81 5.17 -4.51
N GLY A 176 -2.89 5.88 -4.17
CA GLY A 176 -4.17 5.28 -3.81
C GLY A 176 -4.99 4.82 -5.02
N SER A 177 -6.01 3.98 -4.78
CA SER A 177 -7.03 3.58 -5.77
C SER A 177 -6.54 2.87 -7.04
N VAL A 178 -5.33 2.30 -7.01
CA VAL A 178 -4.76 1.58 -8.16
C VAL A 178 -4.69 0.06 -7.98
N CYS A 179 -4.88 -0.47 -6.76
CA CYS A 179 -4.68 -1.89 -6.43
C CYS A 179 -5.40 -2.87 -7.39
N ARG A 180 -6.65 -2.57 -7.80
CA ARG A 180 -7.41 -3.43 -8.73
C ARG A 180 -7.07 -3.24 -10.21
N ARG A 181 -6.32 -2.19 -10.56
CA ARG A 181 -5.96 -1.81 -11.94
C ARG A 181 -4.45 -1.66 -12.15
N GLN A 182 -3.64 -2.04 -11.17
CA GLN A 182 -2.18 -1.87 -11.18
C GLN A 182 -1.48 -2.49 -12.39
N GLY A 183 -2.07 -3.50 -13.04
CA GLY A 183 -1.51 -4.13 -14.23
C GLY A 183 -1.98 -3.53 -15.56
N THR A 184 -2.72 -2.42 -15.56
CA THR A 184 -3.29 -1.85 -16.79
C THR A 184 -2.43 -0.71 -17.35
N ALA A 185 -2.62 -0.40 -18.64
CA ALA A 185 -2.04 0.79 -19.27
C ALA A 185 -2.56 2.09 -18.65
N GLU A 186 -3.77 2.09 -18.08
CA GLU A 186 -4.31 3.24 -17.35
C GLU A 186 -3.47 3.56 -16.11
N ALA A 187 -3.09 2.54 -15.32
CA ALA A 187 -2.21 2.74 -14.17
C ALA A 187 -0.85 3.32 -14.61
N GLY A 188 -0.29 2.84 -15.73
CA GLY A 188 0.93 3.39 -16.31
C GLY A 188 0.80 4.87 -16.68
N ARG A 189 -0.32 5.27 -17.32
CA ARG A 189 -0.60 6.68 -17.66
C ARG A 189 -0.76 7.57 -16.43
N ILE A 190 -1.34 7.06 -15.35
CA ILE A 190 -1.44 7.79 -14.07
C ILE A 190 -0.04 8.01 -13.47
N ILE A 191 0.77 6.95 -13.38
CA ILE A 191 2.13 7.02 -12.83
C ILE A 191 2.99 7.98 -13.66
N ALA A 192 2.93 7.89 -14.99
CA ALA A 192 3.65 8.78 -15.90
C ALA A 192 3.24 10.25 -15.69
N ALA A 193 1.94 10.53 -15.56
CA ALA A 193 1.45 11.89 -15.32
C ALA A 193 1.94 12.45 -13.97
N LEU A 194 1.97 11.64 -12.91
CA LEU A 194 2.53 12.05 -11.62
C LEU A 194 4.03 12.35 -11.71
N HIS A 195 4.78 11.54 -12.45
CA HIS A 195 6.21 11.80 -12.70
C HIS A 195 6.42 13.10 -13.47
N THR A 196 5.64 13.36 -14.51
CA THR A 196 5.69 14.63 -15.27
C THR A 196 5.37 15.83 -14.36
N ALA A 197 4.48 15.66 -13.38
CA ALA A 197 4.18 16.67 -12.36
C ALA A 197 5.24 16.75 -11.24
N GLY A 198 6.36 16.03 -11.35
CA GLY A 198 7.46 16.04 -10.37
C GLY A 198 7.28 15.09 -9.17
N VAL A 199 6.18 14.35 -9.09
CA VAL A 199 5.91 13.38 -8.02
C VAL A 199 6.45 12.02 -8.42
N THR A 200 7.74 11.81 -8.20
CA THR A 200 8.50 10.63 -8.68
C THR A 200 8.74 9.57 -7.61
N ARG A 201 8.65 9.93 -6.31
CA ARG A 201 8.89 9.02 -5.19
C ARG A 201 7.60 8.34 -4.75
N LEU A 202 7.15 7.35 -5.52
CA LEU A 202 5.85 6.72 -5.33
C LEU A 202 5.91 5.41 -4.53
N HIS A 203 4.95 5.21 -3.62
CA HIS A 203 4.61 3.92 -3.03
C HIS A 203 3.35 3.36 -3.70
N GLY A 204 3.47 2.20 -4.35
CA GLY A 204 2.34 1.51 -4.98
C GLY A 204 1.61 0.59 -4.01
N PHE A 205 0.41 0.98 -3.56
CA PHE A 205 -0.40 0.13 -2.68
C PHE A 205 -0.97 -1.09 -3.42
N GLY A 206 -0.68 -2.29 -2.90
CA GLY A 206 -1.26 -3.55 -3.39
C GLY A 206 -0.79 -4.01 -4.78
N PHE A 207 0.41 -3.59 -5.22
CA PHE A 207 1.00 -4.05 -6.48
C PHE A 207 1.40 -5.53 -6.39
N LYS A 208 1.29 -6.23 -7.52
CA LYS A 208 1.61 -7.66 -7.66
C LYS A 208 2.45 -7.86 -8.90
N ILE A 209 2.69 -9.11 -9.30
CA ILE A 209 3.52 -9.46 -10.48
C ILE A 209 3.22 -8.56 -11.68
N LEU A 210 1.97 -8.51 -12.17
CA LEU A 210 1.66 -7.76 -13.40
C LEU A 210 1.97 -6.26 -13.32
N GLY A 211 1.62 -5.58 -12.23
CA GLY A 211 1.91 -4.15 -12.11
C GLY A 211 3.36 -3.86 -11.75
N LEU A 212 4.04 -4.76 -11.04
CA LEU A 212 5.47 -4.66 -10.80
C LEU A 212 6.27 -4.84 -12.10
N THR A 213 5.91 -5.83 -12.91
CA THR A 213 6.50 -6.03 -14.24
C THR A 213 6.26 -4.82 -15.14
N GLY A 214 5.03 -4.28 -15.19
CA GLY A 214 4.71 -3.16 -16.08
C GLY A 214 5.23 -1.80 -15.62
N HIS A 215 5.21 -1.54 -14.31
CA HIS A 215 5.39 -0.19 -13.75
C HIS A 215 6.33 -0.12 -12.55
N GLY A 216 6.88 -1.24 -12.08
CA GLY A 216 7.70 -1.30 -10.86
C GLY A 216 8.95 -0.42 -10.93
N SER A 217 9.55 -0.26 -12.11
CA SER A 217 10.69 0.63 -12.33
C SER A 217 10.37 2.12 -12.10
N ARG A 218 9.09 2.48 -12.05
CA ARG A 218 8.60 3.85 -11.76
C ARG A 218 8.14 4.00 -10.32
N LEU A 219 8.37 3.01 -9.45
CA LEU A 219 7.99 3.05 -8.04
C LEU A 219 9.25 3.06 -7.17
N THR A 220 9.22 3.79 -6.07
CA THR A 220 10.24 3.71 -5.02
C THR A 220 10.01 2.50 -4.13
N SER A 221 8.74 2.21 -3.82
CA SER A 221 8.35 1.03 -3.05
C SER A 221 6.95 0.56 -3.44
N ALA A 222 6.61 -0.65 -3.04
CA ALA A 222 5.29 -1.23 -3.22
C ALA A 222 5.01 -2.28 -2.14
N ASP A 223 3.74 -2.58 -1.90
CA ASP A 223 3.35 -3.65 -0.98
C ASP A 223 2.40 -4.67 -1.61
N SER A 224 2.32 -5.85 -1.00
CA SER A 224 1.21 -6.76 -1.27
C SER A 224 0.99 -7.78 -0.16
N MET A 225 -0.29 -8.05 0.14
CA MET A 225 -0.74 -9.20 0.93
C MET A 225 -1.35 -10.31 0.04
N ALA A 226 -1.15 -10.26 -1.28
CA ALA A 226 -1.79 -11.18 -2.22
C ALA A 226 -1.39 -12.65 -2.02
N TRP A 227 -0.21 -12.92 -1.43
CA TRP A 227 0.24 -14.26 -1.06
C TRP A 227 -0.81 -15.04 -0.25
N SER A 228 -1.57 -14.39 0.62
CA SER A 228 -2.55 -15.06 1.48
C SER A 228 -3.77 -15.53 0.66
N VAL A 229 -4.17 -14.74 -0.34
CA VAL A 229 -5.22 -15.15 -1.30
C VAL A 229 -4.72 -16.28 -2.18
N ASP A 230 -3.49 -16.18 -2.69
CA ASP A 230 -2.91 -17.21 -3.55
C ASP A 230 -2.74 -18.54 -2.79
N ALA A 231 -2.35 -18.50 -1.53
CA ALA A 231 -2.29 -19.67 -0.66
C ALA A 231 -3.66 -20.31 -0.40
N ARG A 232 -4.73 -19.50 -0.24
CA ARG A 232 -6.10 -20.02 -0.15
C ARG A 232 -6.52 -20.71 -1.44
N ARG A 233 -6.27 -20.06 -2.59
CA ARG A 233 -6.61 -20.60 -3.91
C ARG A 233 -5.86 -21.89 -4.22
N ARG A 234 -4.60 -22.00 -3.80
CA ARG A 234 -3.81 -23.22 -3.90
C ARG A 234 -4.46 -24.39 -3.13
N GLY A 235 -5.14 -24.11 -2.02
CA GLY A 235 -5.93 -25.08 -1.26
C GLY A 235 -5.14 -26.16 -0.49
N ARG A 236 -3.84 -26.30 -0.75
CA ARG A 236 -2.97 -27.30 -0.11
C ARG A 236 -1.67 -26.70 0.45
N PRO A 237 -1.14 -27.20 1.57
CA PRO A 237 0.10 -26.71 2.15
C PRO A 237 1.30 -26.98 1.24
N LEU A 238 2.42 -26.28 1.49
CA LEU A 238 3.71 -26.62 0.90
C LEU A 238 4.22 -27.95 1.48
N PRO A 239 5.05 -28.71 0.75
CA PRO A 239 5.80 -29.82 1.34
C PRO A 239 6.54 -29.39 2.61
N GLY A 240 6.36 -30.14 3.70
CA GLY A 240 6.90 -29.84 5.03
C GLY A 240 6.02 -28.92 5.91
N CYS A 241 4.94 -28.35 5.37
CA CYS A 241 3.96 -27.65 6.19
C CYS A 241 2.84 -28.60 6.64
N THR A 242 3.08 -29.36 7.71
CA THR A 242 2.16 -30.41 8.20
C THR A 242 1.12 -29.91 9.20
N ALA A 243 1.33 -28.75 9.83
CA ALA A 243 0.50 -28.25 10.94
C ALA A 243 -0.75 -27.43 10.53
N HIS A 244 -1.01 -27.23 9.23
CA HIS A 244 -2.13 -26.40 8.77
C HIS A 244 -2.72 -26.87 7.44
N ALA A 245 -4.04 -26.72 7.27
CA ALA A 245 -4.77 -27.17 6.08
C ALA A 245 -4.37 -26.43 4.79
N ASN A 246 -3.93 -25.17 4.89
CA ASN A 246 -3.38 -24.41 3.78
C ASN A 246 -2.42 -23.32 4.28
N CYS A 247 -1.68 -22.71 3.37
CA CYS A 247 -0.63 -21.75 3.69
C CYS A 247 -1.12 -20.29 3.86
N ALA A 248 -2.42 -20.03 4.00
CA ALA A 248 -2.96 -18.66 4.02
C ALA A 248 -2.51 -17.81 5.23
N ASN A 249 -1.92 -18.45 6.24
CA ASN A 249 -1.35 -17.86 7.44
C ASN A 249 0.13 -18.27 7.64
N CYS A 250 0.83 -18.69 6.57
CA CYS A 250 2.15 -19.31 6.67
C CYS A 250 3.27 -18.34 6.24
N LEU A 251 4.18 -18.02 7.16
CA LEU A 251 5.32 -17.13 6.89
C LEU A 251 6.23 -17.70 5.78
N ARG A 252 6.53 -18.99 5.82
CA ARG A 252 7.35 -19.67 4.80
C ARG A 252 6.76 -19.51 3.40
N PHE A 253 5.45 -19.66 3.26
CA PHE A 253 4.78 -19.45 1.98
C PHE A 253 4.84 -17.98 1.55
N ALA A 254 4.60 -17.05 2.47
CA ALA A 254 4.63 -15.62 2.17
C ALA A 254 6.02 -15.15 1.69
N LEU A 255 7.09 -15.62 2.33
CA LEU A 255 8.47 -15.35 1.92
C LEU A 255 8.80 -15.96 0.55
N LEU A 256 8.43 -17.23 0.32
CA LEU A 256 8.61 -17.88 -0.99
C LEU A 256 7.84 -17.15 -2.10
N TRP A 257 6.59 -16.76 -1.82
CA TRP A 257 5.77 -16.01 -2.76
C TRP A 257 6.43 -14.67 -3.11
N ARG A 258 6.94 -13.94 -2.11
CA ARG A 258 7.65 -12.67 -2.33
C ARG A 258 8.86 -12.86 -3.25
N THR A 259 9.69 -13.87 -3.00
CA THR A 259 10.83 -14.18 -3.87
C THR A 259 10.38 -14.39 -5.31
N ASN A 260 9.35 -15.21 -5.54
CA ASN A 260 8.85 -15.47 -6.89
C ASN A 260 8.33 -14.21 -7.58
N VAL A 261 7.63 -13.34 -6.84
CA VAL A 261 7.12 -12.06 -7.38
C VAL A 261 8.26 -11.15 -7.82
N LEU A 262 9.30 -11.02 -6.99
CA LEU A 262 10.47 -10.20 -7.30
C LEU A 262 11.25 -10.77 -8.48
N THR A 263 11.51 -12.08 -8.49
CA THR A 263 12.18 -12.74 -9.62
C THR A 263 11.41 -12.52 -10.92
N ALA A 264 10.09 -12.70 -10.92
CA ALA A 264 9.27 -12.49 -12.10
C ALA A 264 9.26 -11.03 -12.58
N ALA A 265 9.28 -10.07 -11.65
CA ALA A 265 9.36 -8.66 -12.00
C ALA A 265 10.72 -8.29 -12.62
N HIS A 266 11.81 -8.86 -12.09
CA HIS A 266 13.18 -8.64 -12.61
C HIS A 266 13.40 -9.26 -13.99
N THR A 267 12.98 -10.51 -14.21
CA THR A 267 13.21 -11.16 -15.52
C THR A 267 12.55 -10.44 -16.68
N HIS A 268 11.42 -9.78 -16.44
CA HIS A 268 10.73 -8.99 -17.47
C HIS A 268 11.31 -7.58 -17.64
N SER A 269 11.98 -7.02 -16.63
CA SER A 269 12.68 -5.74 -16.79
C SER A 269 13.98 -5.88 -17.59
N ASP A 270 14.57 -7.08 -17.62
CA ASP A 270 15.82 -7.37 -18.32
C ASP A 270 15.61 -7.90 -19.75
N GLN A 271 14.37 -8.19 -20.15
CA GLN A 271 14.03 -8.38 -21.56
C GLN A 271 13.78 -6.99 -22.17
N PRO A 272 14.70 -6.46 -23.01
CA PRO A 272 14.37 -5.26 -23.78
C PRO A 272 13.10 -5.55 -24.58
N ALA A 273 12.16 -4.61 -24.58
CA ALA A 273 11.01 -4.70 -25.46
C ALA A 273 11.57 -4.82 -26.88
N LEU A 274 11.23 -5.92 -27.55
CA LEU A 274 11.61 -6.16 -28.96
C LEU A 274 11.11 -5.07 -29.92
N PHE A 275 10.37 -4.08 -29.41
CA PHE A 275 9.79 -2.93 -30.09
C PHE A 275 10.58 -1.61 -29.92
N ASP A 276 11.64 -1.58 -29.10
CA ASP A 276 12.48 -0.37 -28.92
C ASP A 276 13.61 -0.25 -29.97
N LEU A 277 13.68 -1.16 -30.95
CA LEU A 277 14.67 -1.12 -32.04
C LEU A 277 14.15 -0.50 -33.35
N GLU A 278 12.87 -0.14 -33.46
CA GLU A 278 12.31 0.47 -34.68
C GLU A 278 12.15 1.99 -34.60
N ALA A 279 12.58 2.65 -33.52
CA ALA A 279 12.56 4.11 -33.40
C ALA A 279 13.93 4.78 -33.68
N ALA A 280 14.91 4.03 -34.18
CA ALA A 280 16.26 4.53 -34.47
C ALA A 280 16.77 4.09 -35.85
N ALA A 281 15.91 4.10 -36.86
CA ALA A 281 16.27 3.99 -38.28
C ALA A 281 15.60 5.11 -39.09
#